data_AF-A0A136NML1-F1
#
_entry.id   AF-A0A136NML1-F1
#
_cell.length_a   1.000
_cell.length_b   1.000
_cell.length_c   1.000
_cell.angle_alpha   90.00
_cell.angle_beta   90.00
_cell.angle_gamma   90.00
#
_symmetry.space_group_name_H-M   'P 1'
#
loop_
_entity.id
_entity.type
_entity.pdbx_description
1 polymer ?
#
loop_
_entity_poly.entity_id
_entity_poly.type
_entity_poly.pdbx_seq_one_letter_code
_entity_poly.pdbx_strand_id
1 'polypeptide(L)'
;MENVKDIVLDYVKKEYLEDGDDRVINYDTALITGGFVDSFSMVSLKVFLETKYNISIPDDKATPEAFDSVNNIVELLKQFGVN
;
A
#
# COMPACT_ATOMS: atom_id res chain seq x y z
N MET A 1 -10.02 -15.97 -5.83
CA MET A 1 -8.83 -15.77 -4.97
C MET A 1 -8.52 -14.29 -5.05
N GLU A 2 -8.93 -13.52 -4.06
CA GLU A 2 -8.51 -12.13 -3.98
C GLU A 2 -7.01 -12.13 -3.73
N ASN A 3 -6.23 -11.54 -4.64
CA ASN A 3 -4.80 -11.47 -4.45
C ASN A 3 -4.53 -10.35 -3.43
N VAL A 4 -3.46 -10.48 -2.65
CA VAL A 4 -2.99 -9.45 -1.70
C VAL A 4 -2.95 -8.06 -2.35
N LYS A 5 -2.54 -7.98 -3.62
CA LYS A 5 -2.53 -6.75 -4.42
C LYS A 5 -3.91 -6.12 -4.59
N ASP A 6 -4.97 -6.91 -4.77
CA ASP A 6 -6.34 -6.40 -4.97
C ASP A 6 -6.85 -5.78 -3.68
N ILE A 7 -6.56 -6.43 -2.55
CA ILE A 7 -6.91 -5.93 -1.21
C ILE A 7 -6.21 -4.60 -0.91
N VAL A 8 -4.91 -4.53 -1.18
CA VAL A 8 -4.14 -3.29 -0.95
C VAL A 8 -4.61 -2.20 -1.90
N LEU A 9 -4.84 -2.52 -3.17
CA LEU A 9 -5.34 -1.56 -4.15
C LEU A 9 -6.73 -1.01 -3.75
N ASP A 10 -7.65 -1.86 -3.31
CA ASP A 10 -8.97 -1.46 -2.85
C ASP A 10 -8.89 -0.51 -1.65
N TYR A 11 -8.05 -0.86 -0.66
CA TYR A 11 -7.81 0.00 0.50
C TYR A 11 -7.24 1.36 0.09
N VAL A 12 -6.20 1.37 -0.74
CA VAL A 12 -5.57 2.60 -1.25
C VAL A 12 -6.57 3.45 -2.02
N LYS A 13 -7.39 2.85 -2.89
CA LYS A 13 -8.45 3.57 -3.61
C LYS A 13 -9.46 4.15 -2.63
N LYS A 14 -9.95 3.37 -1.70
CA LYS A 14 -10.98 3.82 -0.76
C LYS A 14 -10.49 4.92 0.18
N GLU A 15 -9.22 4.88 0.56
CA GLU A 15 -8.65 5.81 1.54
C GLU A 15 -8.07 7.07 0.89
N TYR A 16 -7.57 6.97 -0.36
CA TYR A 16 -6.82 8.06 -1.03
C TYR A 16 -7.42 8.55 -2.35
N LEU A 17 -8.38 7.83 -2.95
CA LEU A 17 -9.17 8.34 -4.07
C LEU A 17 -10.52 8.82 -3.54
N GLU A 18 -10.78 10.12 -3.74
CA GLU A 18 -12.07 10.73 -3.42
C GLU A 18 -13.10 10.43 -4.53
N ASP A 19 -14.38 10.41 -4.16
CA ASP A 19 -15.47 10.19 -5.11
C ASP A 19 -15.53 11.36 -6.11
N GLY A 20 -15.27 11.07 -7.39
CA GLY A 20 -15.20 12.07 -8.47
C GLY A 20 -13.77 12.42 -8.93
N ASP A 21 -12.74 11.79 -8.37
CA ASP A 21 -11.38 11.92 -8.86
C ASP A 21 -11.14 11.08 -10.12
N ASP A 22 -10.72 11.71 -11.23
CA ASP A 22 -10.50 11.06 -12.52
C ASP A 22 -9.16 10.27 -12.56
N ARG A 23 -8.33 10.39 -11.52
CA ARG A 23 -7.04 9.69 -11.46
C ARG A 23 -7.27 8.19 -11.23
N VAL A 24 -6.54 7.37 -11.98
CA VAL A 24 -6.61 5.92 -11.86
C VAL A 24 -5.41 5.41 -11.08
N ILE A 25 -5.65 4.89 -9.87
CA ILE A 25 -4.66 4.12 -9.15
C ILE A 25 -4.70 2.66 -9.64
N ASN A 26 -3.57 2.19 -10.14
CA ASN A 26 -3.31 0.81 -10.56
C ASN A 26 -2.16 0.23 -9.70
N TYR A 27 -1.81 -1.02 -9.95
CA TYR A 27 -0.78 -1.70 -9.13
C TYR A 27 0.61 -1.06 -9.21
N ASP A 28 0.92 -0.43 -10.34
CA ASP A 28 2.20 0.23 -10.62
C ASP A 28 2.14 1.75 -10.41
N THR A 29 0.99 2.28 -10.01
CA THR A 29 0.83 3.71 -9.79
C THR A 29 1.65 4.14 -8.58
N ALA A 30 2.50 5.13 -8.79
CA ALA A 30 3.20 5.89 -7.77
C ALA A 30 2.20 6.56 -6.80
N LEU A 31 2.09 6.04 -5.59
CA LEU A 31 1.22 6.49 -4.52
C LEU A 31 1.83 7.68 -3.79
N ILE A 32 3.09 7.57 -3.35
CA ILE A 32 3.75 8.62 -2.57
C ILE A 32 4.31 9.68 -3.52
N THR A 33 5.10 9.25 -4.49
CA THR A 33 5.70 10.15 -5.49
C THR A 33 4.66 10.76 -6.43
N GLY A 34 3.52 10.07 -6.64
CA GLY A 34 2.38 10.62 -7.38
C GLY A 34 1.46 11.52 -6.54
N GLY A 35 1.74 11.70 -5.25
CA GLY A 35 1.01 12.62 -4.38
C GLY A 35 -0.38 12.14 -3.97
N PHE A 36 -0.63 10.83 -3.97
CA PHE A 36 -1.86 10.24 -3.41
C PHE A 36 -1.71 9.94 -1.92
N VAL A 37 -0.50 9.62 -1.47
CA VAL A 37 -0.19 9.19 -0.10
C VAL A 37 0.85 10.12 0.50
N ASP A 38 0.49 10.75 1.62
CA ASP A 38 1.40 11.53 2.45
C ASP A 38 2.16 10.65 3.46
N SER A 39 3.21 11.22 4.08
CA SER A 39 4.01 10.55 5.10
C SER A 39 3.19 10.02 6.28
N PHE A 40 2.08 10.68 6.65
CA PHE A 40 1.15 10.20 7.68
C PHE A 40 0.34 9.00 7.20
N SER A 41 -0.16 9.06 5.97
CA SER A 41 -0.94 7.99 5.35
C SER A 41 -0.14 6.70 5.21
N MET A 42 1.18 6.79 4.97
CA MET A 42 2.08 5.63 4.94
C MET A 42 2.06 4.85 6.27
N VAL A 43 1.98 5.55 7.42
CA VAL A 43 1.89 4.90 8.73
C VAL A 43 0.58 4.14 8.88
N SER A 44 -0.55 4.72 8.46
CA SER A 44 -1.84 4.04 8.46
C SER A 44 -1.81 2.79 7.57
N LEU A 45 -1.25 2.90 6.37
CA LEU A 45 -1.11 1.78 5.44
C LEU A 45 -0.22 0.67 6.02
N LYS A 46 0.91 1.01 6.63
CA LYS A 46 1.77 0.07 7.36
C LYS A 46 0.98 -0.67 8.44
N VAL A 47 0.31 0.05 9.33
CA VAL A 47 -0.47 -0.53 10.45
C VAL A 47 -1.61 -1.41 9.94
N PHE A 48 -2.27 -1.00 8.86
CA PHE A 48 -3.30 -1.80 8.19
C PHE A 48 -2.74 -3.15 7.72
N LEU A 49 -1.58 -3.15 7.06
CA LEU A 49 -0.93 -4.38 6.58
C LEU A 49 -0.48 -5.28 7.74
N GLU A 50 0.15 -4.70 8.75
CA GLU A 50 0.59 -5.41 9.95
C GLU A 50 -0.59 -6.09 10.66
N THR A 51 -1.69 -5.36 10.82
CA THR A 51 -2.91 -5.87 11.46
C THR A 51 -3.61 -6.92 10.60
N LYS A 52 -3.71 -6.68 9.29
CA LYS A 52 -4.44 -7.57 8.37
C LYS A 52 -3.75 -8.90 8.17
N TYR A 53 -2.41 -8.90 8.08
CA TYR A 53 -1.62 -10.10 7.83
C TYR A 53 -0.90 -10.62 9.08
N ASN A 54 -1.10 -9.98 10.24
CA ASN A 54 -0.45 -10.31 11.50
C ASN A 54 1.09 -10.39 11.36
N ILE A 55 1.67 -9.43 10.64
CA ILE A 55 3.11 -9.29 10.44
C ILE A 55 3.62 -8.04 11.17
N SER A 56 4.93 -7.91 11.31
CA SER A 56 5.57 -6.67 11.77
C SER A 56 6.58 -6.19 10.74
N ILE A 57 6.34 -5.01 10.20
CA ILE A 57 7.19 -4.36 9.21
C ILE A 57 8.13 -3.41 9.97
N PRO A 58 9.44 -3.68 10.03
CA PRO A 58 10.38 -2.78 10.67
C PRO A 58 10.46 -1.45 9.90
N ASP A 59 10.70 -0.35 10.60
CA ASP A 59 10.74 1.00 9.99
C ASP A 59 11.82 1.14 8.92
N ASP A 60 12.94 0.42 9.05
CA ASP A 60 13.99 0.30 8.04
C ASP A 60 13.50 -0.26 6.69
N LYS A 61 12.42 -1.05 6.72
CA LYS A 61 11.77 -1.61 5.53
C LYS A 61 10.56 -0.80 5.09
N ALA A 62 9.99 0.01 5.98
CA ALA A 62 8.87 0.90 5.70
C ALA A 62 9.35 2.21 5.04
N THR A 63 10.07 2.06 3.94
CA THR A 63 10.56 3.21 3.17
C THR A 63 9.48 3.70 2.20
N PRO A 64 9.51 4.98 1.82
CA PRO A 64 8.60 5.51 0.82
C PRO A 64 8.70 4.72 -0.50
N GLU A 65 9.89 4.24 -0.89
CA GLU A 65 10.04 3.39 -2.08
C GLU A 65 9.26 2.06 -1.97
N ALA A 66 9.28 1.40 -0.81
CA ALA A 66 8.55 0.16 -0.60
C ALA A 66 7.03 0.36 -0.56
N PHE A 67 6.57 1.55 -0.22
CA PHE A 67 5.16 1.94 -0.15
C PHE A 67 4.71 2.78 -1.35
N ASP A 68 5.58 3.02 -2.33
CA ASP A 68 5.30 3.89 -3.47
C ASP A 68 4.35 3.22 -4.47
N SER A 69 4.21 1.90 -4.49
CA SER A 69 3.25 1.24 -5.37
C SER A 69 2.66 0.00 -4.69
N VAL A 70 1.49 -0.43 -5.14
CA VAL A 70 0.86 -1.66 -4.63
C VAL A 70 1.73 -2.88 -4.94
N ASN A 71 2.39 -2.90 -6.10
CA ASN A 71 3.36 -3.95 -6.43
C ASN A 71 4.50 -4.00 -5.40
N ASN A 72 5.11 -2.86 -5.05
CA ASN A 72 6.20 -2.80 -4.08
C ASN A 72 5.75 -3.26 -2.69
N ILE A 73 4.54 -2.87 -2.28
CA ILE A 73 3.95 -3.31 -1.01
C ILE A 73 3.78 -4.83 -1.03
N VAL A 74 3.24 -5.40 -2.11
CA VAL A 74 3.05 -6.84 -2.23
C VAL A 74 4.39 -7.57 -2.22
N GLU A 75 5.42 -7.04 -2.88
CA GLU A 75 6.77 -7.60 -2.81
C GLU A 75 7.38 -7.53 -1.41
N LEU A 76 7.11 -6.45 -0.67
CA LEU A 76 7.49 -6.34 0.73
C LEU A 76 6.79 -7.42 1.56
N LEU A 77 5.47 -7.55 1.43
CA LEU A 77 4.65 -8.55 2.13
C LEU A 77 5.09 -9.98 1.86
N LYS A 78 5.53 -10.29 0.63
CA LYS A 78 6.10 -11.59 0.28
C LYS A 78 7.35 -11.94 1.08
N GLN A 79 8.18 -10.96 1.45
CA GLN A 79 9.34 -11.19 2.32
C GLN A 79 8.93 -11.63 3.73
N PHE A 80 7.70 -11.33 4.14
CA PHE A 80 7.11 -11.76 5.41
C PHE A 80 6.22 -13.01 5.29
N GLY A 81 6.18 -13.66 4.12
CA GLY A 81 5.42 -14.89 3.89
C GLY A 81 3.95 -14.69 3.53
N VAL A 82 3.57 -13.49 3.11
CA VAL A 82 2.20 -13.16 2.66
C VAL A 82 2.13 -13.28 1.13
N ASN A 83 1.25 -14.15 0.61
CA ASN A 83 1.09 -14.47 -0.82
C ASN A 83 -0.36 -14.38 -1.28
#